data_AF-A0A139PB00-F1
#
_entry.id   AF-A0A139PB00-F1
#
_cell.length_a   1.000
_cell.length_b   1.000
_cell.length_c   1.000
_cell.angle_alpha   90.00
_cell.angle_beta   90.00
_cell.angle_gamma   90.00
#
_symmetry.space_group_name_H-M   'P 1'
#
loop_
_entity.id
_entity.type
_entity.pdbx_description
1 polymer ?
#
loop_
_entity_poly.entity_id
_entity_poly.type
_entity_poly.pdbx_seq_one_letter_code
_entity_poly.pdbx_strand_id
1 'polypeptide(L)' 'MLYIGIDVATKNKYAVTALNDQGEMFLKPLTFSNTRSGFEFLDKTLRQLKQD' A
#
# COMPACT_ATOMS: atom_id res chain seq x y z
N MET A 1 -6.02 12.56 -6.89
CA MET A 1 -4.63 12.03 -7.00
C MET A 1 -4.39 11.05 -5.85
N LEU A 2 -3.59 10.00 -6.02
CA LEU A 2 -3.32 9.02 -4.95
C LEU A 2 -1.90 9.16 -4.42
N TYR A 3 -1.76 9.33 -3.11
CA TYR A 3 -0.48 9.42 -2.42
C TYR A 3 -0.21 8.11 -1.68
N ILE A 4 0.94 7.49 -1.94
CA ILE A 4 1.35 6.22 -1.33
C ILE A 4 2.56 6.44 -0.44
N GLY A 5 2.40 6.19 0.86
CA GLY A 5 3.50 6.13 1.83
C GLY A 5 3.90 4.67 2.06
N ILE A 6 5.21 4.39 2.07
CA ILE A 6 5.77 3.07 2.38
C ILE A 6 6.79 3.24 3.51
N ASP A 7 6.49 2.65 4.66
CA ASP A 7 7.33 2.72 5.85
C ASP A 7 7.89 1.34 6.20
N VAL A 8 9.11 1.30 6.74
CA VAL A 8 9.67 0.05 7.29
C VAL A 8 8.95 -0.25 8.61
N ALA A 9 8.11 -1.27 8.62
CA ALA A 9 7.34 -1.65 9.81
C ALA A 9 8.17 -2.52 10.77
N THR A 10 8.87 -3.53 10.24
CA THR A 10 9.78 -4.43 10.98
C THR A 10 10.81 -5.02 10.00
N LYS A 11 11.74 -5.85 10.48
CA LYS A 11 12.69 -6.56 9.60
C LYS A 11 11.93 -7.31 8.49
N ASN A 12 12.22 -6.93 7.24
CA ASN A 12 11.63 -7.49 6.02
C ASN A 12 10.11 -7.28 5.84
N LYS A 13 9.50 -6.32 6.55
CA LYS A 13 8.09 -5.94 6.34
C LYS A 13 7.94 -4.43 6.20
N TYR A 14 7.08 -4.03 5.27
CA TYR A 14 6.73 -2.64 5.03
C TYR A 14 5.26 -2.42 5.31
N ALA A 15 4.93 -1.26 5.89
CA ALA A 15 3.56 -0.76 5.99
C ALA A 15 3.26 0.15 4.81
N VAL A 16 2.00 0.13 4.36
CA VAL A 16 1.51 0.96 3.26
C VAL A 16 0.33 1.77 3.74
N THR A 17 0.40 3.06 3.46
CA THR A 17 -0.69 4.02 3.64
C THR A 17 -1.01 4.64 2.29
N ALA A 18 -2.30 4.70 1.94
CA ALA A 18 -2.76 5.38 0.73
C ALA A 18 -3.76 6.48 1.09
N LEU A 19 -3.49 7.71 0.65
CA LEU A 19 -4.34 8.88 0.88
C LEU A 19 -4.83 9.48 -0.45
N ASN A 20 -6.07 9.98 -0.47
CA ASN A 20 -6.54 10.83 -1.56
C ASN A 20 -6.01 12.28 -1.39
N ASP A 21 -6.36 13.17 -2.32
CA ASP A 21 -5.98 14.58 -2.27
C ASP A 21 -6.67 15.39 -1.17
N GLN A 22 -7.66 14.81 -0.51
CA GLN A 22 -8.33 15.37 0.67
C GLN A 22 -7.69 14.88 1.99
N GLY A 23 -6.66 14.01 1.91
CA GLY A 23 -6.00 13.43 3.07
C GLY A 23 -6.75 12.27 3.73
N GLU A 24 -7.79 11.75 3.09
CA GLU A 24 -8.57 10.62 3.58
C GLU A 24 -7.91 9.30 3.22
N MET A 25 -7.96 8.34 4.15
CA MET A 25 -7.41 7.00 3.91
C MET A 25 -8.23 6.27 2.85
N PHE A 26 -7.56 5.94 1.74
CA PHE A 26 -8.13 5.21 0.62
C PHE A 26 -7.90 3.69 0.75
N LEU A 27 -6.94 3.28 1.58
CA LEU A 27 -6.60 1.89 1.86
C LEU A 27 -6.64 1.66 3.38
N LYS A 28 -7.19 0.52 3.81
CA LYS A 28 -6.96 0.01 5.17
C LYS A 28 -5.47 -0.25 5.37
N PRO A 29 -4.91 -0.05 6.58
CA PRO A 29 -3.51 -0.33 6.86
C PRO A 29 -3.10 -1.72 6.34
N LEU A 30 -2.08 -1.75 5.50
CA LEU A 30 -1.60 -2.96 4.85
C LEU A 30 -0.12 -3.14 5.16
N THR A 31 0.30 -4.38 5.39
CA THR A 31 1.73 -4.72 5.43
C THR A 31 2.07 -5.75 4.36
N PHE A 32 3.24 -5.63 3.74
CA PHE A 32 3.75 -6.62 2.81
C PHE A 32 5.23 -6.94 3.08
N SER A 33 5.71 -8.08 2.57
CA SER A 33 7.10 -8.52 2.75
C SER A 33 8.05 -7.86 1.75
N ASN A 34 9.32 -7.71 2.15
CA ASN A 34 10.40 -7.30 1.24
C ASN A 34 10.81 -8.43 0.28
N THR A 35 9.87 -8.89 -0.54
CA THR A 35 10.06 -9.97 -1.50
C THR A 35 9.31 -9.62 -2.78
N ARG A 36 9.73 -10.20 -3.92
CA ARG A 36 9.01 -10.03 -5.19
C ARG A 36 7.51 -10.31 -5.04
N SER A 37 7.14 -11.41 -4.39
CA SER A 37 5.75 -11.76 -4.10
C SER A 37 5.02 -10.71 -3.26
N GLY A 38 5.71 -10.05 -2.32
CA GLY A 38 5.14 -8.96 -1.53
C GLY A 38 4.85 -7.72 -2.37
N PHE A 39 5.74 -7.37 -3.31
CA PHE A 39 5.49 -6.28 -4.25
C PHE A 39 4.39 -6.62 -5.27
N GLU A 40 4.31 -7.87 -5.74
CA GLU A 40 3.22 -8.34 -6.60
C GLU A 40 1.86 -8.29 -5.88
N PHE A 41 1.84 -8.59 -4.59
CA PHE A 41 0.65 -8.42 -3.75
C PHE A 41 0.23 -6.95 -3.65
N LEU A 42 1.19 -6.04 -3.40
CA LEU A 42 0.92 -4.60 -3.37
C LEU A 42 0.34 -4.08 -4.68
N ASP A 43 0.93 -4.43 -5.84
CA ASP A 43 0.42 -4.02 -7.15
C ASP A 43 -1.02 -4.48 -7.39
N LYS A 44 -1.34 -5.74 -7.06
CA LYS A 44 -2.71 -6.27 -7.17
C LYS A 44 -3.69 -5.50 -6.29
N THR A 45 -3.32 -5.20 -5.04
CA THR A 45 -4.17 -4.44 -4.12
C THR A 45 -4.43 -3.02 -4.64
N LEU A 46 -3.40 -2.33 -5.14
CA LEU A 46 -3.56 -0.99 -5.70
C LEU A 46 -4.39 -0.96 -6.99
N ARG A 47 -4.31 -2.00 -7.82
CA ARG A 47 -5.14 -2.12 -9.03
C ARG A 47 -6.61 -2.29 -8.70
N GLN A 48 -6.94 -3.09 -7.69
CA GLN A 48 -8.32 -3.28 -7.23
C GLN A 48 -8.92 -1.96 -6.74
N LEU A 49 -8.16 -1.16 -5.99
CA LEU A 49 -8.59 0.16 -5.54
C LEU A 49 -8.92 1.15 -6.67
N LYS A 50 -8.35 0.97 -7.87
CA LYS A 50 -8.60 1.86 -9.02
C LYS A 50 -9.85 1.45 -9.80
N GLN A 51 -10.43 0.28 -9.51
CA GLN A 51 -11.58 -0.26 -10.23
C GLN A 51 -12.92 -0.09 -9.50
N ASP A 52 -12.89 0.34 -8.25
CA ASP A 52 -14.06 0.81 -7.47
C ASP A 52 -14.16 2.35 -7.52
#